data_AF-A0A1C8Z4N5-F1
#
_entry.id   AF-A0A1C8Z4N5-F1
#
_cell.length_a   1.000
_cell.length_b   1.000
_cell.length_c   1.000
_cell.angle_alpha   90.00
_cell.angle_beta   90.00
_cell.angle_gamma   90.00
#
_symmetry.space_group_name_H-M   'P 1'
#
loop_
_entity.id
_entity.type
_entity.pdbx_description
1 polymer ?
#
loop_
_entity_poly.entity_id
_entity_poly.type
_entity_poly.pdbx_seq_one_letter_code
_entity_poly.pdbx_strand_id
1 'polypeptide(L)'
;EFIKHNSGTYNNQYVIVDSKKLQFGVKPTEDLLWIIEQFPGTYRMTDVTFQLVRDLYFPSINCPWHEELYNLAGYPELVKSMGKYGAYRSYKEGPRYLIMKREAPRIKTFEQFKQFMRYNNYLRDNYSQGDPAQQIASRYDLRPPTTPY
;
A
#
# COMPACT_ATOMS: atom_id res chain seq x y z
N GLU A 1 -5.30 -6.88 -23.13
CA GLU A 1 -6.18 -6.76 -21.96
C GLU A 1 -5.60 -7.61 -20.84
N PHE A 2 -5.32 -7.01 -19.66
CA PHE A 2 -4.60 -7.68 -18.57
C PHE A 2 -5.43 -8.78 -17.88
N ILE A 3 -6.73 -8.53 -17.68
CA ILE A 3 -7.62 -9.42 -16.89
C ILE A 3 -8.18 -10.60 -17.70
N LYS A 4 -8.04 -10.55 -19.03
CA LYS A 4 -8.52 -11.62 -19.91
C LYS A 4 -7.83 -12.93 -19.53
N HIS A 5 -8.62 -13.95 -19.20
CA HIS A 5 -8.14 -15.25 -18.67
C HIS A 5 -7.39 -15.14 -17.33
N ASN A 6 -7.92 -14.34 -16.40
CA ASN A 6 -7.46 -14.28 -15.00
C ASN A 6 -7.21 -15.70 -14.42
N SER A 7 -5.95 -16.02 -14.14
CA SER A 7 -5.53 -17.30 -13.58
C SER A 7 -5.75 -17.43 -12.07
N GLY A 8 -5.99 -16.33 -11.36
CA GLY A 8 -6.00 -16.30 -9.90
C GLY A 8 -4.63 -16.53 -9.25
N THR A 9 -3.54 -16.40 -10.00
CA THR A 9 -2.18 -16.61 -9.51
C THR A 9 -1.39 -15.30 -9.54
N TYR A 10 -0.52 -15.10 -8.55
CA TYR A 10 0.19 -13.83 -8.37
C TYR A 10 -0.77 -12.63 -8.29
N ASN A 11 -1.76 -12.76 -7.40
CA ASN A 11 -2.77 -11.75 -7.16
C ASN A 11 -2.14 -10.46 -6.62
N ASN A 12 -2.26 -9.37 -7.39
CA ASN A 12 -1.62 -8.09 -7.09
C ASN A 12 -2.62 -6.93 -7.16
N GLN A 13 -2.20 -5.81 -6.59
CA GLN A 13 -2.68 -4.49 -6.96
C GLN A 13 -1.72 -3.90 -8.00
N TYR A 14 -2.15 -3.81 -9.25
CA TYR A 14 -1.46 -3.09 -10.29
C TYR A 14 -1.83 -1.61 -10.21
N VAL A 15 -0.83 -0.75 -10.26
CA VAL A 15 -1.00 0.71 -10.27
C VAL A 15 -0.53 1.21 -11.63
N ILE A 16 -1.45 1.76 -12.42
CA ILE A 16 -1.20 2.22 -13.79
C ILE A 16 -1.25 3.74 -13.80
N VAL A 17 -0.11 4.36 -14.14
CA VAL A 17 0.01 5.81 -14.29
C VAL A 17 -0.01 6.16 -15.77
N ASP A 18 -1.00 6.92 -16.23
CA ASP A 18 -0.98 7.48 -17.59
C ASP A 18 -0.25 8.81 -17.60
N SER A 19 1.06 8.77 -17.89
CA SER A 19 1.88 9.98 -17.95
C SER A 19 1.44 10.98 -19.02
N LYS A 20 0.63 10.58 -20.01
CA LYS A 20 0.06 11.49 -21.02
C LYS A 20 -0.98 12.45 -20.41
N LYS A 21 -1.58 12.08 -19.27
CA LYS A 21 -2.51 12.92 -18.52
C LYS A 21 -1.79 13.92 -17.60
N LEU A 22 -0.46 13.85 -17.48
CA LEU A 22 0.31 14.82 -16.71
C LEU A 22 0.60 16.07 -17.54
N GLN A 23 0.06 17.20 -17.09
CA GLN A 23 0.33 18.52 -17.66
C GLN A 23 0.74 19.48 -16.56
N PHE A 24 1.82 20.24 -16.77
CA PHE A 24 2.33 21.16 -15.77
C PHE A 24 1.30 22.26 -15.46
N GLY A 25 1.05 22.50 -14.17
CA GLY A 25 0.08 23.50 -13.70
C GLY A 25 -1.40 23.12 -13.84
N VAL A 26 -1.71 21.95 -14.42
CA VAL A 26 -3.09 21.47 -14.58
C VAL A 26 -3.37 20.37 -13.59
N LYS A 27 -4.43 20.54 -12.80
CA LYS A 27 -4.90 19.53 -11.86
C LYS A 27 -5.68 18.45 -12.63
N PRO A 28 -5.22 17.18 -12.62
CA PRO A 28 -5.93 16.10 -13.29
C PRO A 28 -7.24 15.80 -12.56
N THR A 29 -8.28 15.41 -13.31
CA THR A 29 -9.62 15.12 -12.77
C THR A 29 -9.95 13.63 -12.84
N GLU A 30 -9.45 12.94 -13.86
CA GLU A 30 -9.69 11.53 -14.16
C GLU A 30 -8.51 10.95 -14.95
N ASP A 31 -8.46 9.62 -15.04
CA ASP A 31 -7.56 8.78 -15.84
C ASP A 31 -6.06 8.90 -15.60
N LEU A 32 -5.59 9.72 -14.66
CA LEU A 32 -4.16 9.78 -14.35
C LEU A 32 -3.69 8.49 -13.65
N LEU A 33 -4.47 7.98 -12.70
CA LEU A 33 -4.09 6.84 -11.87
C LEU A 33 -5.21 5.81 -11.79
N TRP A 34 -4.99 4.66 -12.43
CA TRP A 34 -5.87 3.51 -12.33
C TRP A 34 -5.25 2.45 -11.43
N ILE A 35 -6.09 1.77 -10.65
CA ILE A 35 -5.71 0.54 -9.95
C ILE A 35 -6.48 -0.65 -10.49
N ILE A 36 -5.82 -1.80 -10.54
CA ILE A 36 -6.45 -3.11 -10.82
C ILE A 36 -6.06 -4.05 -9.69
N GLU A 37 -7.04 -4.60 -8.99
CA GLU A 37 -6.84 -5.64 -7.99
C GLU A 37 -7.38 -6.96 -8.52
N GLN A 38 -6.50 -7.95 -8.61
CA GLN A 38 -6.81 -9.29 -9.10
C GLN A 38 -7.00 -10.25 -7.93
N PHE A 39 -7.96 -11.17 -8.06
CA PHE A 39 -8.18 -12.28 -7.14
C PHE A 39 -8.58 -13.54 -7.93
N PRO A 40 -8.50 -14.77 -7.38
CA PRO A 40 -9.05 -15.95 -8.05
C PRO A 40 -10.52 -15.76 -8.44
N GLY A 41 -10.81 -15.84 -9.74
CA GLY A 41 -12.16 -15.75 -10.31
C GLY A 41 -12.78 -14.34 -10.35
N THR A 42 -12.13 -13.29 -9.83
CA THR A 42 -12.68 -11.94 -9.83
C THR A 42 -11.59 -10.86 -9.87
N TYR A 43 -11.99 -9.62 -10.13
CA TYR A 43 -11.10 -8.46 -10.12
C TYR A 43 -11.90 -7.18 -9.92
N ARG A 44 -11.23 -6.10 -9.52
CA ARG A 44 -11.79 -4.74 -9.51
C ARG A 44 -10.82 -3.78 -10.15
N MET A 45 -11.36 -2.79 -10.85
CA MET A 45 -10.57 -1.73 -11.49
C MET A 45 -11.25 -0.40 -11.22
N THR A 46 -10.49 0.58 -10.75
CA THR A 46 -11.01 1.90 -10.34
C THR A 46 -10.02 2.98 -10.75
N ASP A 47 -10.54 4.07 -11.33
CA ASP A 47 -9.80 5.32 -11.44
C ASP A 47 -9.74 5.98 -10.05
N VAL A 48 -8.53 6.07 -9.52
CA VAL A 48 -8.23 6.66 -8.20
C VAL A 48 -7.54 8.03 -8.34
N THR A 49 -7.65 8.68 -9.50
CA THR A 49 -7.15 10.04 -9.74
C THR A 49 -7.69 11.00 -8.70
N PHE A 50 -8.99 10.91 -8.34
CA PHE A 50 -9.58 11.76 -7.30
C PHE A 50 -8.84 11.63 -5.96
N GLN A 51 -8.43 10.41 -5.59
CA GLN A 51 -7.72 10.15 -4.34
C GLN A 51 -6.28 10.64 -4.41
N LEU A 52 -5.57 10.35 -5.51
CA LEU A 52 -4.22 10.85 -5.74
C LEU A 52 -4.16 12.37 -5.63
N VAL A 53 -5.16 13.05 -6.22
CA VAL A 53 -5.25 14.50 -6.26
C VAL A 53 -5.60 15.10 -4.90
N ARG A 54 -6.45 14.42 -4.12
CA ARG A 54 -6.82 14.83 -2.76
C ARG A 54 -5.66 14.66 -1.79
N ASP A 55 -5.02 13.49 -1.82
CA ASP A 55 -4.04 13.08 -0.81
C ASP A 55 -2.61 13.46 -1.19
N LEU A 56 -2.35 13.74 -2.48
CA LEU A 56 -1.05 13.94 -3.10
C LEU A 56 -0.15 12.68 -3.13
N TYR A 57 -0.72 11.51 -2.84
CA TYR A 57 -0.08 10.20 -2.96
C TYR A 57 -1.15 9.09 -3.07
N PHE A 58 -0.73 7.88 -3.44
CA PHE A 58 -1.56 6.68 -3.37
C PHE A 58 -0.77 5.52 -2.75
N PRO A 59 -1.23 4.93 -1.62
CA PRO A 59 -0.51 3.86 -0.95
C PRO A 59 -0.83 2.47 -1.54
N SER A 60 0.21 1.72 -1.92
CA SER A 60 0.14 0.29 -2.24
C SER A 60 1.00 -0.50 -1.26
N ILE A 61 0.35 -1.32 -0.42
CA ILE A 61 0.96 -1.85 0.82
C ILE A 61 0.66 -3.33 1.06
N ASN A 62 0.47 -4.12 0.01
CA ASN A 62 0.14 -5.56 0.08
C ASN A 62 -1.12 -5.86 0.92
N CYS A 63 -2.12 -4.99 0.80
CA CYS A 63 -3.44 -5.14 1.39
C CYS A 63 -4.43 -4.56 0.37
N PRO A 64 -5.52 -5.28 0.01
CA PRO A 64 -6.48 -4.79 -0.97
C PRO A 64 -7.12 -3.46 -0.54
N TRP A 65 -7.25 -2.54 -1.49
CA TRP A 65 -7.92 -1.25 -1.33
C TRP A 65 -9.43 -1.38 -1.55
N HIS A 66 -9.87 -2.22 -2.48
CA HIS A 66 -11.31 -2.47 -2.68
C HIS A 66 -11.82 -3.31 -1.51
N GLU A 67 -12.75 -2.76 -0.73
CA GLU A 67 -13.29 -3.40 0.49
C GLU A 67 -13.86 -4.79 0.22
N GLU A 68 -14.52 -4.99 -0.92
CA GLU A 68 -15.01 -6.30 -1.33
C GLU A 68 -13.90 -7.35 -1.45
N LEU A 69 -12.77 -7.00 -2.07
CA LEU A 69 -11.63 -7.91 -2.21
C LEU A 69 -10.86 -8.08 -0.91
N TYR A 70 -10.80 -7.03 -0.08
CA TYR A 70 -10.25 -7.11 1.28
C TYR A 70 -11.03 -8.12 2.13
N ASN A 71 -12.36 -8.06 2.09
CA ASN A 71 -13.25 -9.00 2.78
C ASN A 71 -13.14 -10.41 2.19
N LEU A 72 -13.15 -10.54 0.86
CA LEU A 72 -13.04 -11.83 0.18
C LEU A 72 -11.72 -12.55 0.48
N ALA A 73 -10.63 -11.79 0.64
CA ALA A 73 -9.31 -12.33 1.01
C ALA A 73 -9.19 -12.70 2.50
N GLY A 74 -10.23 -12.49 3.32
CA GLY A 74 -10.26 -12.87 4.74
C GLY A 74 -9.40 -11.97 5.64
N TYR A 75 -9.12 -10.73 5.22
CA TYR A 75 -8.36 -9.79 6.05
C TYR A 75 -9.08 -9.40 7.35
N PRO A 76 -10.41 -9.20 7.42
CA PRO A 76 -11.10 -8.92 8.68
C PRO A 76 -10.84 -10.00 9.75
N GLU A 77 -10.96 -11.26 9.36
CA GLU A 77 -10.73 -12.42 10.23
C GLU A 77 -9.26 -12.52 10.64
N LEU A 78 -8.34 -12.30 9.70
CA LEU A 78 -6.89 -12.29 9.96
C LEU A 78 -6.49 -11.19 10.95
N VAL A 79 -7.01 -9.97 10.78
CA VAL A 79 -6.76 -8.85 11.71
C VAL A 79 -7.26 -9.22 13.10
N LYS A 80 -8.47 -9.79 13.22
CA LYS A 80 -9.04 -10.23 14.49
C LYS A 80 -8.22 -11.34 15.16
N SER A 81 -7.77 -12.34 14.39
CA SER A 81 -7.03 -13.49 14.92
C SER A 81 -5.63 -13.14 15.45
N MET A 82 -5.05 -12.04 14.98
CA MET A 82 -3.71 -11.59 15.38
C MET A 82 -3.68 -10.75 16.67
N GLY A 83 -4.83 -10.50 17.30
CA GLY A 83 -4.91 -9.75 18.57
C GLY A 83 -4.22 -8.39 18.49
N LYS A 84 -3.27 -8.12 19.40
CA LYS A 84 -2.53 -6.85 19.43
C LYS A 84 -1.71 -6.55 18.16
N TYR A 85 -1.45 -7.56 17.32
CA TYR A 85 -0.72 -7.41 16.05
C TYR A 85 -1.63 -7.28 14.82
N GLY A 86 -2.95 -7.32 15.00
CA GLY A 86 -3.91 -7.22 13.89
C GLY A 86 -3.72 -5.99 13.03
N ALA A 87 -3.34 -4.86 13.63
CA ALA A 87 -3.07 -3.62 12.91
C ALA A 87 -2.05 -3.80 11.76
N TYR A 88 -1.07 -4.70 11.87
CA TYR A 88 -0.08 -4.94 10.80
C TYR A 88 -0.67 -5.43 9.48
N ARG A 89 -1.86 -6.03 9.51
CA ARG A 89 -2.58 -6.50 8.33
C ARG A 89 -3.71 -5.57 7.90
N SER A 90 -4.07 -4.60 8.74
CA SER A 90 -5.09 -3.59 8.42
C SER A 90 -4.59 -2.65 7.33
N TYR A 91 -5.46 -2.31 6.37
CA TYR A 91 -5.12 -1.35 5.32
C TYR A 91 -4.86 0.05 5.90
N LYS A 92 -5.74 0.56 6.77
CA LYS A 92 -5.68 1.95 7.27
C LYS A 92 -4.96 2.13 8.61
N GLU A 93 -4.72 1.03 9.33
CA GLU A 93 -4.04 1.04 10.63
C GLU A 93 -2.65 0.39 10.56
N GLY A 94 -2.31 -0.18 9.39
CA GLY A 94 -1.02 -0.78 9.12
C GLY A 94 0.14 0.21 9.23
N PRO A 95 1.31 -0.22 9.75
CA PRO A 95 2.49 0.63 9.88
C PRO A 95 2.89 1.32 8.58
N ARG A 96 2.91 0.60 7.46
CA ARG A 96 3.26 1.15 6.13
C ARG A 96 2.27 2.22 5.67
N TYR A 97 0.97 2.04 5.92
CA TYR A 97 -0.04 3.06 5.62
C TYR A 97 0.18 4.31 6.47
N LEU A 98 0.35 4.15 7.79
CA LEU A 98 0.53 5.26 8.72
C LEU A 98 1.81 6.05 8.42
N ILE A 99 2.89 5.37 8.04
CA ILE A 99 4.15 6.00 7.62
C ILE A 99 3.95 6.75 6.29
N MET A 100 3.31 6.15 5.28
CA MET A 100 3.01 6.84 4.01
C MET A 100 2.12 8.07 4.24
N LYS A 101 1.08 7.95 5.06
CA LYS A 101 0.20 9.06 5.43
C LYS A 101 0.96 10.20 6.12
N ARG A 102 1.94 9.89 6.96
CA ARG A 102 2.78 10.87 7.67
C ARG A 102 3.79 11.57 6.75
N GLU A 103 4.44 10.80 5.86
CA GLU A 103 5.64 11.25 5.15
C GLU A 103 5.39 11.62 3.69
N ALA A 104 4.54 10.90 2.96
CA ALA A 104 4.41 11.06 1.51
C ALA A 104 4.08 12.50 1.07
N PRO A 105 3.16 13.24 1.73
CA PRO A 105 2.88 14.64 1.37
C PRO A 105 4.08 15.61 1.53
N ARG A 106 5.09 15.23 2.33
CA ARG A 106 6.28 16.04 2.62
C ARG A 106 7.40 15.80 1.60
N ILE A 107 7.32 14.77 0.77
CA ILE A 107 8.31 14.47 -0.27
C ILE A 107 8.15 15.49 -1.39
N LYS A 108 9.19 16.28 -1.65
CA LYS A 108 9.23 17.33 -2.68
C LYS A 108 10.26 17.05 -3.77
N THR A 109 11.24 16.20 -3.51
CA THR A 109 12.31 15.88 -4.45
C THR A 109 12.44 14.38 -4.68
N PHE A 110 13.04 14.02 -5.82
CA PHE A 110 13.33 12.62 -6.13
C PHE A 110 14.34 12.00 -5.13
N GLU A 111 15.28 12.78 -4.60
CA GLU A 111 16.19 12.33 -3.54
C GLU A 111 15.44 11.98 -2.25
N GLN A 112 14.50 12.82 -1.82
CA GLN A 112 13.62 12.52 -0.68
C GLN A 112 12.76 11.28 -0.94
N PHE A 113 12.26 11.11 -2.16
CA PHE A 113 11.52 9.90 -2.54
C PHE A 113 12.39 8.65 -2.42
N LYS A 114 13.62 8.65 -2.93
CA LYS A 114 14.55 7.52 -2.78
C LYS A 114 14.84 7.19 -1.33
N GLN A 115 15.07 8.21 -0.49
CA GLN A 115 15.29 8.03 0.95
C GLN A 115 14.05 7.41 1.61
N PHE A 116 12.85 7.90 1.29
CA PHE A 116 11.60 7.36 1.79
C PHE A 116 11.39 5.89 1.39
N MET A 117 11.64 5.54 0.14
CA MET A 117 11.50 4.16 -0.34
C MET A 117 12.52 3.20 0.28
N ARG A 118 13.59 3.71 0.90
CA ARG A 118 14.58 2.95 1.67
C ARG A 118 14.35 3.05 3.19
N TYR A 119 13.28 3.71 3.63
CA TYR A 119 13.06 4.02 5.04
C TYR A 119 12.83 2.75 5.87
N ASN A 120 13.71 2.56 6.85
CA ASN A 120 13.56 1.62 7.93
C ASN A 120 14.24 2.18 9.19
N ASN A 121 13.44 2.67 10.13
CA ASN A 121 13.91 3.23 11.40
C ASN A 121 13.18 2.56 12.57
N TYR A 122 13.02 1.25 12.50
CA TYR A 122 12.17 0.46 13.41
C TYR A 122 12.51 0.60 14.90
N LEU A 123 13.76 0.95 15.24
CA LEU A 123 14.18 1.18 16.62
C LEU A 123 13.60 2.47 17.22
N ARG A 124 13.12 3.41 16.39
CA ARG A 124 12.64 4.73 16.82
C ARG A 124 11.26 5.11 16.28
N ASP A 125 10.84 4.53 15.16
CA ASP A 125 9.52 4.78 14.59
C ASP A 125 8.45 3.94 15.32
N ASN A 126 7.61 4.63 16.09
CA ASN A 126 6.56 4.02 16.91
C ASN A 126 5.57 3.15 16.12
N TYR A 127 5.38 3.40 14.81
CA TYR A 127 4.47 2.59 14.00
C TYR A 127 5.00 1.17 13.77
N SER A 128 6.31 0.96 13.83
CA SER A 128 6.89 -0.39 13.71
C SER A 128 6.67 -1.28 14.94
N GLN A 129 6.43 -0.66 16.12
CA GLN A 129 6.47 -1.32 17.42
C GLN A 129 7.76 -2.14 17.65
N GLY A 130 8.89 -1.67 17.11
CA GLY A 130 10.18 -2.35 17.25
C GLY A 130 10.40 -3.51 16.27
N ASP A 131 9.51 -3.73 15.30
CA ASP A 131 9.71 -4.75 14.26
C ASP A 131 10.29 -4.17 12.96
N PRO A 132 11.50 -4.59 12.56
CA PRO A 132 12.15 -4.14 11.33
C PRO A 132 11.40 -4.49 10.04
N ALA A 133 10.43 -5.41 10.06
CA ALA A 133 9.62 -5.71 8.88
C ALA A 133 8.40 -4.80 8.70
N GLN A 134 7.99 -4.05 9.73
CA GLN A 134 6.84 -3.13 9.67
C GLN A 134 7.21 -1.72 9.16
N GLN A 135 8.14 -1.63 8.21
CA GLN A 135 8.65 -0.38 7.66
C GLN A 135 8.52 -0.38 6.12
N ILE A 136 8.78 0.76 5.48
CA ILE A 136 8.68 0.88 4.01
C ILE A 136 9.64 -0.10 3.32
N ALA A 137 10.90 -0.13 3.76
CA ALA A 137 11.90 -1.11 3.32
C ALA A 137 12.11 -2.17 4.42
N SER A 138 11.26 -3.19 4.44
CA SER A 138 11.29 -4.25 5.46
C SER A 138 12.66 -4.92 5.58
N ARG A 139 13.07 -5.25 6.81
CA ARG A 139 14.30 -5.99 7.15
C ARG A 139 14.01 -7.18 8.06
N TYR A 140 13.41 -8.22 7.48
CA TYR A 140 13.08 -9.46 8.20
C TYR A 140 14.30 -10.15 8.82
N ASP A 141 15.48 -9.99 8.22
CA ASP A 141 16.75 -10.52 8.71
C ASP A 141 17.20 -9.92 10.04
N LEU A 142 16.68 -8.74 10.40
CA LEU A 142 16.97 -8.08 11.68
C LEU A 142 15.95 -8.43 12.77
N ARG A 143 14.94 -9.26 12.48
CA ARG A 143 13.95 -9.66 13.48
C ARG A 143 14.59 -10.57 14.55
N PRO A 144 14.36 -10.30 15.84
CA PRO A 144 14.71 -11.26 16.89
C PRO A 144 14.03 -12.62 16.66
N PRO A 145 14.68 -13.74 17.02
CA PRO A 145 14.05 -15.06 16.95
C PRO A 145 12.76 -15.20 17.79
N THR A 146 12.59 -14.33 18.78
CA THR A 146 11.45 -14.31 19.71
C THR A 146 10.31 -13.40 19.26
N THR A 147 10.36 -12.84 18.04
CA THR A 147 9.25 -12.03 17.51
C THR A 147 7.98 -12.90 17.45
N PRO A 148 6.88 -12.49 18.10
CA PRO A 148 5.71 -13.34 18.32
C PRO A 148 4.79 -13.53 17.11
N TYR A 149 5.28 -13.24 15.89
CA TYR A 149 4.56 -13.35 14.62
C TYR A 149 5.48 -13.45 13.40
#